data_AF-A0A3L7XRU7-F1
#
_entry.id   AF-A0A3L7XRU7-F1
#
_cell.length_a   1.000
_cell.length_b   1.000
_cell.length_c   1.000
_cell.angle_alpha   90.00
_cell.angle_beta   90.00
_cell.angle_gamma   90.00
#
_symmetry.space_group_name_H-M   'P 1'
#
loop_
_entity.id
_entity.type
_entity.pdbx_description
1 polymer ?
#
loop_
_entity_poly.entity_id
_entity_poly.type
_entity_poly.pdbx_seq_one_letter_code
_entity_poly.pdbx_strand_id
1 'polypeptide(L)'
;MSLYNSAVMGNKLQRREFLKLASLAVVGIAAAPLELRPPLPVLAQGTGARFGRVVADFGFVRARPNQNGRITGKLRLDDVVPIVRDVVGTGMRPSNHIWFEVPNGYVYSTTMQVVRNEPNEPLRSLPAEGLYGEVTVPFADARSEPNAGAATPYRVYYSAVFQVHGVQQAPDGSPWLRVKDDADVKLWLPAHILRPLTAADIVPIAPHADGKLIVVNLAHQSLSAFEGANEVFRCLVSTGKHYVKDGQWVEAQSTPVITAPIWSKRLTRHMQGGSATAGWDIPGVPFVSFFSSNGAAVHGAFWHNHFGQPRTAGCINCSPEAARWIFRWTLPEVDYMPGFANSPWPGGTRIQIEPGVA
;
A
#
# COMPACT_ATOMS: atom_id res chain seq x y z
N MET A 1 61.79 14.43 34.04
CA MET A 1 62.27 13.16 34.60
C MET A 1 61.07 12.24 34.71
N SER A 2 61.06 11.17 33.92
CA SER A 2 60.00 10.16 33.86
C SER A 2 59.87 9.43 35.20
N LEU A 3 58.66 9.01 35.56
CA LEU A 3 58.29 7.66 36.00
C LEU A 3 56.86 7.68 36.57
N TYR A 4 55.94 6.92 35.99
CA TYR A 4 55.34 5.77 36.68
C TYR A 4 54.49 4.93 35.72
N ASN A 5 54.92 3.68 35.57
CA ASN A 5 54.21 2.58 34.93
C ASN A 5 52.94 2.24 35.71
N SER A 6 51.89 1.84 35.00
CA SER A 6 50.95 0.84 35.48
C SER A 6 50.62 -0.10 34.32
N ALA A 7 50.99 -1.36 34.51
CA ALA A 7 50.92 -2.42 33.53
C ALA A 7 49.47 -2.86 33.27
N VAL A 8 49.04 -2.78 32.01
CA VAL A 8 47.91 -3.57 31.52
C VAL A 8 48.48 -4.88 31.00
N MET A 9 48.37 -5.96 31.79
CA MET A 9 48.60 -7.32 31.32
C MET A 9 47.48 -7.69 30.34
N GLY A 10 47.75 -7.55 29.04
CA GLY A 10 46.91 -8.12 27.99
C GLY A 10 47.09 -9.64 27.97
N ASN A 11 46.06 -10.37 28.38
CA ASN A 11 46.05 -11.83 28.30
C ASN A 11 45.99 -12.22 26.81
N LYS A 12 47.11 -12.67 26.24
CA LYS A 12 47.18 -13.13 24.84
C LYS A 12 46.52 -14.51 24.75
N LEU A 13 45.35 -14.57 24.10
CA LEU A 13 44.66 -15.82 23.77
C LEU A 13 45.64 -16.81 23.12
N GLN A 14 45.81 -17.99 23.73
CA GLN A 14 46.69 -19.01 23.17
C GLN A 14 46.06 -19.68 21.95
N ARG A 15 46.89 -20.14 21.00
CA ARG A 15 46.45 -20.76 19.73
C ARG A 15 45.45 -21.92 19.93
N ARG A 16 45.55 -22.65 21.04
CA ARG A 16 44.58 -23.71 21.42
C ARG A 16 43.22 -23.15 21.85
N GLU A 17 43.16 -22.01 22.53
CA GLU A 17 41.91 -21.35 22.92
C GLU A 17 41.22 -20.73 21.71
N PHE A 18 42.01 -20.13 20.80
CA PHE A 18 41.50 -19.66 19.51
C PHE A 18 40.89 -20.80 18.69
N LEU A 19 41.55 -21.96 18.62
CA LEU A 19 41.01 -23.13 17.90
C LEU A 19 39.74 -23.69 18.57
N LYS A 20 39.66 -23.68 19.91
CA LYS A 20 38.43 -24.06 20.63
C LYS A 20 37.28 -23.09 20.34
N LEU A 21 37.53 -21.77 20.41
CA LEU A 21 36.56 -20.73 20.07
C LEU A 21 36.13 -20.80 18.60
N ALA A 22 37.07 -21.05 17.68
CA ALA A 22 36.79 -21.22 16.26
C ALA A 22 35.95 -22.49 16.01
N SER A 23 36.25 -23.61 16.70
CA SER A 23 35.45 -24.82 16.59
C SER A 23 34.03 -24.65 17.15
N LEU A 24 33.86 -23.92 18.25
CA LEU A 24 32.54 -23.56 18.80
C LEU A 24 31.77 -22.61 17.86
N ALA A 25 32.46 -21.67 17.19
CA ALA A 25 31.85 -20.80 16.20
C ALA A 25 31.39 -21.58 14.95
N VAL A 26 32.20 -22.53 14.47
CA VAL A 26 31.85 -23.38 13.31
C VAL A 26 30.69 -24.33 13.66
N VAL A 27 30.69 -24.94 14.84
CA VAL A 27 29.57 -25.77 15.31
C VAL A 27 28.31 -24.93 15.53
N GLY A 28 28.44 -23.69 16.03
CA GLY A 28 27.32 -22.76 16.19
C GLY A 28 26.73 -22.28 14.86
N ILE A 29 27.53 -22.17 13.80
CA ILE A 29 27.07 -21.85 12.43
C ILE A 29 26.42 -23.09 11.80
N ALA A 30 26.95 -24.30 12.04
CA ALA A 30 26.36 -25.55 11.55
C ALA A 30 25.08 -25.95 12.32
N ALA A 31 24.90 -25.48 13.55
CA ALA A 31 23.73 -25.70 14.40
C ALA A 31 22.72 -24.55 14.37
N ALA A 32 22.96 -23.50 13.56
CA ALA A 32 21.93 -22.50 13.29
C ALA A 32 20.75 -23.23 12.64
N PRO A 33 19.52 -23.08 13.16
CA PRO A 33 18.39 -23.84 12.65
C PRO A 33 18.22 -23.57 11.16
N LEU A 34 18.21 -24.67 10.40
CA LEU A 34 17.71 -24.82 9.05
C LEU A 34 16.56 -23.83 8.82
N GLU A 35 16.65 -23.02 7.76
CA GLU A 35 15.81 -21.84 7.51
C GLU A 35 14.41 -21.90 8.15
N LEU A 36 14.06 -20.92 9.00
CA LEU A 36 12.69 -20.69 9.52
C LEU A 36 11.72 -20.20 8.41
N ARG A 37 11.93 -20.64 7.18
CA ARG A 37 11.16 -20.26 6.00
C ARG A 37 10.54 -21.52 5.41
N PRO A 38 9.33 -21.89 5.83
CA PRO A 38 8.57 -22.87 5.07
C PRO A 38 8.42 -22.36 3.61
N PRO A 39 8.41 -23.27 2.61
CA PRO A 39 8.17 -22.87 1.23
C PRO A 39 6.83 -22.13 1.13
N LEU A 40 6.79 -21.07 0.32
CA LEU A 40 5.54 -20.38 0.05
C LEU A 40 4.61 -21.31 -0.74
N PRO A 41 3.31 -21.34 -0.42
CA PRO A 41 2.36 -22.17 -1.16
C PRO A 41 2.16 -21.62 -2.57
N VAL A 42 1.83 -22.51 -3.50
CA VAL A 42 1.34 -22.10 -4.83
C VAL A 42 0.04 -21.33 -4.66
N LEU A 43 -0.04 -20.14 -5.26
CA LEU A 43 -1.21 -19.28 -5.17
C LEU A 43 -2.31 -19.81 -6.09
N ALA A 44 -3.42 -20.25 -5.52
CA ALA A 44 -4.61 -20.59 -6.29
C ALA A 44 -5.05 -19.38 -7.13
N GLN A 45 -5.30 -19.60 -8.42
CA GLN A 45 -5.73 -18.57 -9.36
C GLN A 45 -7.23 -18.66 -9.61
N GLY A 46 -7.90 -17.50 -9.69
CA GLY A 46 -9.31 -17.42 -10.14
C GLY A 46 -10.34 -18.05 -9.19
N THR A 47 -9.97 -18.34 -7.95
CA THR A 47 -10.87 -18.97 -6.96
C THR A 47 -11.62 -17.98 -6.09
N GLY A 48 -11.28 -16.68 -6.18
CA GLY A 48 -11.75 -15.67 -5.23
C GLY A 48 -11.15 -15.79 -3.83
N ALA A 49 -10.13 -16.64 -3.64
CA ALA A 49 -9.42 -16.77 -2.36
C ALA A 49 -8.69 -15.47 -1.98
N ARG A 50 -8.64 -15.21 -0.67
CA ARG A 50 -7.91 -14.08 -0.10
C ARG A 50 -6.47 -14.47 0.22
N PHE A 51 -5.53 -13.62 -0.16
CA PHE A 51 -4.12 -13.74 0.20
C PHE A 51 -3.64 -12.46 0.90
N GLY A 52 -2.56 -12.58 1.66
CA GLY A 52 -1.85 -11.46 2.27
C GLY A 52 -0.49 -11.31 1.61
N ARG A 53 -0.28 -10.21 0.88
CA ARG A 53 1.04 -9.79 0.41
C ARG A 53 1.71 -8.98 1.52
N VAL A 54 2.91 -9.36 1.93
CA VAL A 54 3.66 -8.60 2.94
C VAL A 54 4.10 -7.26 2.38
N VAL A 55 3.79 -6.19 3.11
CA VAL A 55 4.06 -4.78 2.73
C VAL A 55 5.00 -4.05 3.68
N ALA A 56 5.46 -4.73 4.73
CA ALA A 56 6.56 -4.28 5.56
C ALA A 56 7.85 -5.03 5.18
N ASP A 57 9.00 -4.58 5.67
CA ASP A 57 10.29 -5.24 5.42
C ASP A 57 10.26 -6.74 5.77
N PHE A 58 9.48 -7.10 6.79
CA PHE A 58 9.15 -8.48 7.14
C PHE A 58 7.88 -8.55 8.00
N GLY A 59 7.30 -9.75 8.08
CA GLY A 59 6.23 -10.09 9.01
C GLY A 59 6.55 -11.33 9.82
N PHE A 60 6.31 -11.28 11.13
CA PHE A 60 6.44 -12.47 11.98
C PHE A 60 5.14 -13.26 11.99
N VAL A 61 5.24 -14.55 11.69
CA VAL A 61 4.18 -15.52 11.94
C VAL A 61 4.28 -15.94 13.40
N ARG A 62 3.18 -15.87 14.14
CA ARG A 62 3.11 -16.16 15.57
C ARG A 62 2.19 -17.34 15.83
N ALA A 63 2.51 -18.11 16.87
CA ALA A 63 1.67 -19.24 17.29
C ALA A 63 0.28 -18.82 17.84
N ARG A 64 0.11 -17.55 18.23
CA ARG A 64 -1.14 -16.98 18.75
C ARG A 64 -1.32 -15.55 18.23
N PRO A 65 -2.55 -15.04 18.07
CA PRO A 65 -2.84 -13.69 17.58
C PRO A 65 -2.60 -12.64 18.68
N ASN A 66 -1.36 -12.54 19.15
CA ASN A 66 -0.90 -11.50 20.07
C ASN A 66 0.61 -11.30 19.94
N GLN A 67 1.09 -10.11 20.33
CA GLN A 67 2.51 -9.74 20.19
C GLN A 67 3.47 -10.62 21.00
N ASN A 68 3.00 -11.25 22.07
CA ASN A 68 3.81 -12.11 22.94
C ASN A 68 3.83 -13.57 22.48
N GLY A 69 3.07 -13.91 21.44
CA GLY A 69 3.05 -15.24 20.85
C GLY A 69 4.43 -15.61 20.29
N ARG A 70 4.88 -16.83 20.59
CA ARG A 70 6.13 -17.38 20.04
C ARG A 70 6.14 -17.24 18.51
N ILE A 71 7.25 -16.74 17.97
CA ILE A 71 7.45 -16.64 16.53
C ILE A 71 7.63 -18.05 15.96
N THR A 72 6.80 -18.41 14.98
CA THR A 72 6.81 -19.70 14.28
C THR A 72 7.37 -19.61 12.86
N GLY A 73 7.49 -18.40 12.32
CA GLY A 73 8.04 -18.17 10.99
C GLY A 73 8.27 -16.69 10.71
N LYS A 74 8.94 -16.41 9.59
CA LYS A 74 9.20 -15.06 9.10
C LYS A 74 8.86 -14.98 7.62
N LEU A 75 8.05 -13.99 7.27
CA LEU A 75 7.73 -13.62 5.90
C LEU A 75 8.54 -12.38 5.52
N ARG A 76 8.98 -12.31 4.27
CA ARG A 76 9.74 -11.19 3.70
C ARG A 76 8.80 -10.27 2.92
N LEU A 77 9.24 -9.05 2.62
CA LEU A 77 8.55 -8.15 1.70
C LEU A 77 8.17 -8.90 0.40
N ASP A 78 6.94 -8.68 -0.06
CA ASP A 78 6.31 -9.34 -1.23
C ASP A 78 6.05 -10.85 -1.10
N ASP A 79 6.37 -11.51 0.03
CA ASP A 79 5.85 -12.86 0.27
C ASP A 79 4.32 -12.81 0.27
N VAL A 80 3.69 -13.75 -0.44
CA VAL A 80 2.23 -13.88 -0.52
C VAL A 80 1.81 -15.18 0.13
N VAL A 81 0.90 -15.10 1.10
CA VAL A 81 0.39 -16.28 1.81
C VAL A 81 -1.14 -16.29 1.85
N PRO A 82 -1.80 -17.46 1.86
CA PRO A 82 -3.24 -17.56 2.03
C PRO A 82 -3.68 -16.95 3.35
N ILE A 83 -4.77 -16.17 3.31
CA ILE A 83 -5.49 -15.75 4.51
C ILE A 83 -6.64 -16.75 4.69
N VAL A 84 -6.58 -17.54 5.76
CA VAL A 84 -7.64 -18.48 6.12
C VAL A 84 -8.87 -17.71 6.60
N ARG A 85 -8.66 -16.75 7.51
CA ARG A 85 -9.70 -15.86 8.04
C ARG A 85 -9.08 -14.70 8.82
N ASP A 86 -9.92 -13.70 9.09
CA ASP A 86 -9.63 -12.63 10.02
C ASP A 86 -9.93 -13.12 11.45
N VAL A 87 -9.02 -12.84 12.39
CA VAL A 87 -9.21 -13.18 13.80
C VAL A 87 -8.96 -11.95 14.67
N VAL A 88 -9.77 -11.81 15.72
CA VAL A 88 -9.56 -10.78 16.74
C VAL A 88 -8.63 -11.34 17.80
N GLY A 89 -7.58 -10.57 18.10
CA GLY A 89 -6.62 -10.92 19.14
C GLY A 89 -6.17 -9.70 19.92
N THR A 90 -5.05 -9.82 20.63
CA THR A 90 -4.44 -8.65 21.29
C THR A 90 -3.71 -7.85 20.21
N GLY A 91 -4.26 -6.67 19.89
CA GLY A 91 -3.68 -5.74 18.93
C GLY A 91 -2.32 -5.21 19.36
N MET A 92 -1.46 -4.91 18.40
CA MET A 92 -0.19 -4.20 18.67
C MET A 92 -0.41 -2.69 18.78
N ARG A 93 -1.63 -2.23 18.48
CA ARG A 93 -2.07 -0.83 18.53
C ARG A 93 -3.52 -0.79 19.03
N PRO A 94 -3.92 0.29 19.74
CA PRO A 94 -5.30 0.44 20.20
C PRO A 94 -6.33 0.48 19.05
N SER A 95 -5.93 0.98 17.88
CA SER A 95 -6.81 1.10 16.72
C SER A 95 -6.94 -0.17 15.88
N ASN A 96 -6.16 -1.23 16.15
CA ASN A 96 -6.21 -2.44 15.34
C ASN A 96 -5.90 -3.71 16.16
N HIS A 97 -6.91 -4.56 16.28
CA HIS A 97 -6.87 -5.85 16.98
C HIS A 97 -6.94 -7.06 16.02
N ILE A 98 -6.86 -6.81 14.72
CA ILE A 98 -7.04 -7.83 13.67
C ILE A 98 -5.71 -8.49 13.35
N TRP A 99 -5.75 -9.81 13.34
CA TRP A 99 -4.70 -10.70 12.85
C TRP A 99 -5.26 -11.55 11.71
N PHE A 100 -4.42 -11.91 10.75
CA PHE A 100 -4.74 -12.88 9.73
C PHE A 100 -4.26 -14.25 10.17
N GLU A 101 -5.17 -15.22 10.20
CA GLU A 101 -4.80 -16.62 10.30
C GLU A 101 -4.24 -17.07 8.94
N VAL A 102 -3.01 -17.59 8.97
CA VAL A 102 -2.29 -18.16 7.83
C VAL A 102 -1.97 -19.62 8.15
N PRO A 103 -1.65 -20.50 7.18
CA PRO A 103 -1.51 -21.94 7.44
C PRO A 103 -0.60 -22.33 8.62
N ASN A 104 0.41 -21.52 8.93
CA ASN A 104 1.42 -21.80 9.97
C ASN A 104 1.35 -20.85 11.19
N GLY A 105 0.22 -20.15 11.40
CA GLY A 105 0.00 -19.31 12.57
C GLY A 105 -0.75 -18.01 12.25
N TYR A 106 -0.34 -16.92 12.89
CA TYR A 106 -1.03 -15.63 12.81
C TYR A 106 -0.06 -14.52 12.46
N VAL A 107 -0.45 -13.64 11.53
CA VAL A 107 0.32 -12.44 11.17
C VAL A 107 -0.54 -11.22 11.45
N TYR A 108 0.07 -10.16 11.97
CA TYR A 108 -0.65 -8.94 12.28
C TYR A 108 -1.12 -8.25 10.99
N SER A 109 -2.39 -7.83 10.94
CA SER A 109 -3.03 -7.39 9.69
C SER A 109 -2.34 -6.20 9.03
N THR A 110 -1.74 -5.27 9.79
CA THR A 110 -1.07 -4.09 9.22
C THR A 110 0.17 -4.41 8.40
N THR A 111 0.74 -5.61 8.58
CA THR A 111 1.91 -6.10 7.86
C THR A 111 1.57 -6.61 6.46
N MET A 112 0.29 -6.81 6.15
CA MET A 112 -0.16 -7.42 4.90
C MET A 112 -1.19 -6.56 4.17
N GLN A 113 -0.99 -6.38 2.87
CA GLN A 113 -2.04 -5.99 1.95
C GLN A 113 -2.90 -7.23 1.65
N VAL A 114 -4.22 -7.12 1.82
CA VAL A 114 -5.14 -8.15 1.35
C VAL A 114 -5.23 -8.05 -0.17
N VAL A 115 -4.95 -9.16 -0.85
CA VAL A 115 -4.91 -9.27 -2.30
C VAL A 115 -5.67 -10.50 -2.77
N ARG A 116 -5.98 -10.54 -4.07
CA ARG A 116 -6.48 -11.72 -4.78
C ARG A 116 -5.47 -12.11 -5.86
N ASN A 117 -5.61 -13.32 -6.37
CA ASN A 117 -4.83 -13.78 -7.51
C ASN A 117 -5.77 -14.16 -8.65
N GLU A 118 -6.21 -13.14 -9.39
CA GLU A 118 -7.24 -13.24 -10.42
C GLU A 118 -6.65 -12.78 -11.76
N PRO A 119 -5.90 -13.63 -12.47
CA PRO A 119 -5.57 -13.39 -13.86
C PRO A 119 -6.85 -13.24 -14.70
N ASN A 120 -6.79 -12.37 -15.70
CA ASN A 120 -7.90 -12.03 -16.59
C ASN A 120 -7.66 -12.60 -17.99
N GLU A 121 -8.75 -12.78 -18.72
CA GLU A 121 -8.69 -13.02 -20.15
C GLU A 121 -7.94 -11.85 -20.83
N PRO A 122 -6.83 -12.12 -21.53
CA PRO A 122 -6.00 -11.06 -22.08
C PRO A 122 -6.74 -10.20 -23.09
N LEU A 123 -6.71 -8.89 -22.87
CA LEU A 123 -7.24 -7.93 -23.83
C LEU A 123 -6.47 -8.03 -25.16
N ARG A 124 -7.20 -8.25 -26.26
CA ARG A 124 -6.63 -8.41 -27.61
C ARG A 124 -6.65 -7.13 -28.44
N SER A 125 -7.53 -6.20 -28.10
CA SER A 125 -7.68 -4.91 -28.78
C SER A 125 -8.09 -3.83 -27.77
N LEU A 126 -7.68 -2.59 -28.03
CA LEU A 126 -8.06 -1.44 -27.22
C LEU A 126 -9.33 -0.80 -27.81
N PRO A 127 -10.32 -0.41 -26.99
CA PRO A 127 -11.40 0.49 -27.42
C PRO A 127 -10.83 1.81 -27.95
N ALA A 128 -11.54 2.44 -28.88
CA ALA A 128 -11.07 3.66 -29.54
C ALA A 128 -10.91 4.83 -28.56
N GLU A 129 -11.79 4.87 -27.55
CA GLU A 129 -11.80 5.83 -26.46
C GLU A 129 -10.70 5.61 -25.41
N GLY A 130 -9.98 4.47 -25.47
CA GLY A 130 -9.02 4.04 -24.46
C GLY A 130 -9.68 3.35 -23.27
N LEU A 131 -8.86 2.86 -22.33
CA LEU A 131 -9.39 2.24 -21.11
C LEU A 131 -8.47 2.43 -19.90
N TYR A 132 -9.06 2.25 -18.72
CA TYR A 132 -8.33 2.07 -17.47
C TYR A 132 -8.32 0.59 -17.07
N GLY A 133 -7.21 0.10 -16.52
CA GLY A 133 -7.07 -1.26 -16.02
C GLY A 133 -6.67 -1.26 -14.55
N GLU A 134 -7.25 -2.18 -13.77
CA GLU A 134 -6.88 -2.45 -12.39
C GLU A 134 -6.07 -3.75 -12.29
N VAL A 135 -4.97 -3.74 -11.53
CA VAL A 135 -4.18 -4.95 -11.27
C VAL A 135 -4.93 -5.87 -10.30
N THR A 136 -5.17 -7.11 -10.71
CA THR A 136 -5.95 -8.12 -9.94
C THR A 136 -5.14 -9.34 -9.49
N VAL A 137 -3.82 -9.28 -9.66
CA VAL A 137 -2.85 -10.25 -9.10
C VAL A 137 -2.02 -9.58 -7.99
N PRO A 138 -1.39 -10.33 -7.07
CA PRO A 138 -0.67 -9.73 -5.93
C PRO A 138 0.35 -8.68 -6.35
N PHE A 139 1.14 -8.99 -7.37
CA PHE A 139 2.06 -8.07 -8.04
C PHE A 139 2.50 -8.65 -9.39
N ALA A 140 3.08 -7.80 -10.23
CA ALA A 140 3.77 -8.20 -11.45
C ALA A 140 4.90 -7.23 -11.77
N ASP A 141 5.89 -7.69 -12.53
CA ASP A 141 6.99 -6.85 -12.97
C ASP A 141 6.61 -6.10 -14.25
N ALA A 142 6.57 -4.76 -14.16
CA ALA A 142 6.44 -3.92 -15.35
C ALA A 142 7.74 -3.93 -16.14
N ARG A 143 7.64 -3.89 -17.47
CA ARG A 143 8.79 -4.02 -18.37
C ARG A 143 9.00 -2.76 -19.20
N SER A 144 10.24 -2.49 -19.57
CA SER A 144 10.60 -1.41 -20.50
C SER A 144 10.14 -1.69 -21.94
N GLU A 145 9.96 -2.96 -22.29
CA GLU A 145 9.53 -3.47 -23.59
C GLU A 145 8.52 -4.61 -23.41
N PRO A 146 7.69 -4.96 -24.42
CA PRO A 146 6.74 -6.08 -24.34
C PRO A 146 7.48 -7.43 -24.43
N ASN A 147 8.27 -7.73 -23.42
CA ASN A 147 9.12 -8.91 -23.33
C ASN A 147 9.41 -9.22 -21.86
N ALA A 148 9.19 -10.47 -21.45
CA ALA A 148 9.47 -10.93 -20.09
C ALA A 148 10.95 -10.79 -19.68
N GLY A 149 11.88 -10.82 -20.65
CA GLY A 149 13.32 -10.63 -20.42
C GLY A 149 13.78 -9.17 -20.36
N ALA A 150 12.90 -8.20 -20.64
CA ALA A 150 13.27 -6.78 -20.63
C ALA A 150 13.48 -6.25 -19.20
N ALA A 151 14.14 -5.09 -19.11
CA ALA A 151 14.40 -4.43 -17.84
C ALA A 151 13.09 -4.17 -17.06
N THR A 152 13.17 -4.28 -15.73
CA THR A 152 12.05 -4.07 -14.81
C THR A 152 12.19 -2.72 -14.12
N PRO A 153 11.67 -1.62 -14.71
CA PRO A 153 11.72 -0.31 -14.06
C PRO A 153 10.85 -0.27 -12.79
N TYR A 154 9.72 -0.98 -12.77
CA TYR A 154 8.80 -1.01 -11.63
C TYR A 154 8.24 -2.40 -11.40
N ARG A 155 7.85 -2.64 -10.15
CA ARG A 155 6.86 -3.67 -9.80
C ARG A 155 5.52 -2.99 -9.58
N VAL A 156 4.48 -3.51 -10.22
CA VAL A 156 3.09 -3.07 -10.01
C VAL A 156 2.39 -4.01 -9.05
N TYR A 157 1.42 -3.49 -8.31
CA TYR A 157 0.79 -4.19 -7.19
C TYR A 157 -0.72 -4.26 -7.34
N TYR A 158 -1.33 -5.24 -6.67
CA TYR A 158 -2.78 -5.40 -6.56
C TYR A 158 -3.48 -4.07 -6.24
N SER A 159 -4.59 -3.80 -6.95
CA SER A 159 -5.40 -2.57 -6.91
C SER A 159 -4.75 -1.30 -7.47
N ALA A 160 -3.53 -1.36 -8.01
CA ALA A 160 -3.01 -0.24 -8.79
C ALA A 160 -3.85 -0.06 -10.07
N VAL A 161 -4.10 1.19 -10.46
CA VAL A 161 -4.90 1.52 -11.65
C VAL A 161 -4.03 2.25 -12.67
N PHE A 162 -4.09 1.82 -13.91
CA PHE A 162 -3.31 2.39 -15.01
C PHE A 162 -4.19 2.73 -16.20
N GLN A 163 -3.83 3.78 -16.96
CA GLN A 163 -4.45 4.01 -18.25
C GLN A 163 -3.72 3.17 -19.31
N VAL A 164 -4.47 2.40 -20.07
CA VAL A 164 -3.95 1.55 -21.14
C VAL A 164 -4.08 2.27 -22.48
N HIS A 165 -2.98 2.34 -23.24
CA HIS A 165 -2.87 3.09 -24.50
C HIS A 165 -2.51 2.23 -25.70
N GLY A 166 -2.24 0.95 -25.49
CA GLY A 166 -1.96 0.03 -26.58
C GLY A 166 -1.90 -1.42 -26.13
N VAL A 167 -2.09 -2.29 -27.11
CA VAL A 167 -1.90 -3.73 -26.99
C VAL A 167 -0.87 -4.15 -28.03
N GLN A 168 0.11 -4.94 -27.64
CA GLN A 168 1.11 -5.49 -28.55
C GLN A 168 1.37 -6.96 -28.21
N GLN A 169 1.54 -7.80 -29.23
CA GLN A 169 2.03 -9.15 -29.03
C GLN A 169 3.55 -9.14 -28.96
N ALA A 170 4.10 -9.83 -27.96
CA ALA A 170 5.52 -10.15 -27.89
C ALA A 170 5.87 -11.21 -28.94
N PRO A 171 7.18 -11.43 -29.23
CA PRO A 171 7.62 -12.46 -30.17
C PRO A 171 7.15 -13.88 -29.83
N ASP A 172 6.87 -14.16 -28.56
CA ASP A 172 6.32 -15.45 -28.08
C ASP A 172 4.79 -15.55 -28.21
N GLY A 173 4.13 -14.54 -28.79
CA GLY A 173 2.68 -14.44 -28.96
C GLY A 173 1.93 -13.94 -27.72
N SER A 174 2.61 -13.70 -26.59
CA SER A 174 1.95 -13.20 -25.39
C SER A 174 1.49 -11.74 -25.57
N PRO A 175 0.26 -11.37 -25.19
CA PRO A 175 -0.23 -10.00 -25.26
C PRO A 175 0.29 -9.15 -24.09
N TRP A 176 0.80 -7.97 -24.41
CA TRP A 176 1.29 -6.96 -23.50
C TRP A 176 0.51 -5.67 -23.67
N LEU A 177 0.26 -5.00 -22.56
CA LEU A 177 -0.43 -3.73 -22.48
C LEU A 177 0.59 -2.62 -22.29
N ARG A 178 0.58 -1.65 -23.20
CA ARG A 178 1.29 -0.40 -23.01
C ARG A 178 0.46 0.48 -22.10
N VAL A 179 0.98 0.78 -20.93
CA VAL A 179 0.35 1.68 -19.99
C VAL A 179 1.13 2.98 -19.89
N LYS A 180 0.41 4.05 -19.57
CA LYS A 180 1.00 5.32 -19.18
C LYS A 180 0.39 5.77 -17.87
N ASP A 181 1.14 6.59 -17.16
CA ASP A 181 0.63 7.45 -16.12
C ASP A 181 0.79 8.93 -16.53
N ASP A 182 0.42 9.82 -15.64
CA ASP A 182 0.51 11.26 -15.82
C ASP A 182 1.93 11.83 -15.72
N ALA A 183 2.92 11.02 -15.36
CA ALA A 183 4.34 11.35 -15.54
C ALA A 183 4.91 10.85 -16.89
N ASP A 184 4.04 10.35 -17.78
CA ASP A 184 4.37 9.74 -19.07
C ASP A 184 5.35 8.57 -18.98
N VAL A 185 5.34 7.83 -17.86
CA VAL A 185 6.14 6.61 -17.77
C VAL A 185 5.56 5.57 -18.72
N LYS A 186 6.37 5.13 -19.68
CA LYS A 186 6.00 4.10 -20.67
C LYS A 186 6.36 2.73 -20.11
N LEU A 187 5.36 2.02 -19.63
CA LEU A 187 5.51 0.68 -19.07
C LEU A 187 4.73 -0.35 -19.89
N TRP A 188 5.27 -1.56 -19.94
CA TRP A 188 4.62 -2.73 -20.52
C TRP A 188 4.23 -3.69 -19.41
N LEU A 189 2.95 -4.04 -19.36
CA LEU A 189 2.37 -4.97 -18.39
C LEU A 189 1.86 -6.22 -19.13
N PRO A 190 2.06 -7.45 -18.60
CA PRO A 190 1.41 -8.63 -19.16
C PRO A 190 -0.11 -8.48 -19.14
N ALA A 191 -0.81 -8.71 -20.26
CA ALA A 191 -2.22 -8.34 -20.36
C ALA A 191 -3.15 -9.07 -19.38
N HIS A 192 -2.78 -10.29 -18.96
CA HIS A 192 -3.59 -11.08 -18.03
C HIS A 192 -3.64 -10.49 -16.61
N ILE A 193 -2.76 -9.56 -16.22
CA ILE A 193 -2.75 -9.04 -14.85
C ILE A 193 -3.78 -7.93 -14.61
N LEU A 194 -4.29 -7.32 -15.69
CA LEU A 194 -5.15 -6.15 -15.64
C LEU A 194 -6.59 -6.54 -15.99
N ARG A 195 -7.51 -6.22 -15.08
CA ARG A 195 -8.94 -6.21 -15.36
C ARG A 195 -9.32 -4.86 -15.97
N PRO A 196 -9.92 -4.80 -17.16
CA PRO A 196 -10.48 -3.55 -17.68
C PRO A 196 -11.52 -2.99 -16.70
N LEU A 197 -11.36 -1.72 -16.33
CA LEU A 197 -12.40 -0.95 -15.67
C LEU A 197 -13.44 -0.54 -16.70
N THR A 198 -14.67 -0.39 -16.23
CA THR A 198 -15.82 0.02 -17.04
C THR A 198 -16.49 1.25 -16.42
N ALA A 199 -17.42 1.87 -17.14
CA ALA A 199 -18.24 2.94 -16.59
C ALA A 199 -18.99 2.50 -15.31
N ALA A 200 -19.36 1.22 -15.20
CA ALA A 200 -20.00 0.67 -14.01
C ALA A 200 -19.09 0.66 -12.77
N ASP A 201 -17.76 0.57 -12.95
CA ASP A 201 -16.80 0.60 -11.83
C ASP A 201 -16.70 2.00 -11.18
N ILE A 202 -17.16 3.04 -11.87
CA ILE A 202 -17.01 4.44 -11.45
C ILE A 202 -18.33 5.19 -11.34
N VAL A 203 -19.47 4.51 -11.58
CA VAL A 203 -20.80 5.11 -11.54
C VAL A 203 -21.04 5.81 -10.19
N PRO A 204 -21.54 7.06 -10.16
CA PRO A 204 -21.76 7.81 -8.93
C PRO A 204 -22.62 7.07 -7.92
N ILE A 205 -22.28 7.20 -6.64
CA ILE A 205 -23.10 6.68 -5.53
C ILE A 205 -23.94 7.84 -4.98
N ALA A 206 -25.25 7.61 -4.91
CA ALA A 206 -26.24 8.59 -4.42
C ALA A 206 -26.06 9.99 -5.07
N PRO A 207 -26.10 10.11 -6.41
CA PRO A 207 -25.79 11.38 -7.10
C PRO A 207 -26.71 12.54 -6.70
N HIS A 208 -27.93 12.24 -6.24
CA HIS A 208 -28.94 13.21 -5.84
C HIS A 208 -29.05 13.42 -4.31
N ALA A 209 -28.13 12.85 -3.51
CA ALA A 209 -28.15 13.07 -2.07
C ALA A 209 -27.65 14.48 -1.72
N ASP A 210 -28.43 15.17 -0.90
CA ASP A 210 -28.11 16.50 -0.38
C ASP A 210 -27.24 16.42 0.88
N GLY A 211 -26.55 17.53 1.19
CA GLY A 211 -25.79 17.65 2.43
C GLY A 211 -24.62 16.68 2.55
N LYS A 212 -24.01 16.27 1.43
CA LYS A 212 -22.81 15.43 1.43
C LYS A 212 -21.65 16.10 2.16
N LEU A 213 -21.15 15.46 3.22
CA LEU A 213 -20.00 15.91 3.99
C LEU A 213 -19.06 14.74 4.30
N ILE A 214 -17.77 14.93 4.09
CA ILE A 214 -16.74 14.06 4.65
C ILE A 214 -16.22 14.70 5.93
N VAL A 215 -16.14 13.92 7.02
CA VAL A 215 -15.47 14.31 8.27
C VAL A 215 -14.29 13.38 8.50
N VAL A 216 -13.11 13.95 8.69
CA VAL A 216 -11.87 13.23 8.99
C VAL A 216 -11.42 13.60 10.39
N ASN A 217 -11.30 12.60 11.25
CA ASN A 217 -10.84 12.79 12.62
C ASN A 217 -9.38 12.33 12.71
N LEU A 218 -8.46 13.27 12.95
CA LEU A 218 -7.02 12.99 13.02
C LEU A 218 -6.65 12.18 14.28
N ALA A 219 -7.29 12.40 15.42
CA ALA A 219 -7.04 11.63 16.66
C ALA A 219 -7.41 10.15 16.50
N HIS A 220 -8.57 9.86 15.92
CA HIS A 220 -9.07 8.50 15.73
C HIS A 220 -8.65 7.86 14.41
N GLN A 221 -7.99 8.60 13.51
CA GLN A 221 -7.54 8.12 12.21
C GLN A 221 -8.68 7.46 11.43
N SER A 222 -9.80 8.17 11.32
CA SER A 222 -11.02 7.70 10.65
C SER A 222 -11.59 8.75 9.70
N LEU A 223 -12.24 8.29 8.64
CA LEU A 223 -13.03 9.10 7.71
C LEU A 223 -14.48 8.62 7.74
N SER A 224 -15.40 9.57 7.86
CA SER A 224 -16.85 9.35 7.88
C SER A 224 -17.49 10.16 6.77
N ALA A 225 -18.44 9.59 6.04
CA ALA A 225 -19.21 10.28 5.01
C ALA A 225 -20.67 10.38 5.45
N PHE A 226 -21.25 11.58 5.34
CA PHE A 226 -22.59 11.91 5.80
C PHE A 226 -23.48 12.39 4.66
N GLU A 227 -24.75 12.00 4.70
CA GLU A 227 -25.85 12.59 3.93
C GLU A 227 -26.78 13.28 4.93
N GLY A 228 -26.63 14.61 5.08
CA GLY A 228 -27.25 15.35 6.18
C GLY A 228 -26.73 14.89 7.54
N ALA A 229 -27.59 14.30 8.38
CA ALA A 229 -27.23 13.80 9.71
C ALA A 229 -26.85 12.29 9.72
N ASN A 230 -27.01 11.59 8.61
CA ASN A 230 -26.83 10.14 8.54
C ASN A 230 -25.41 9.78 8.09
N GLU A 231 -24.65 9.03 8.90
CA GLU A 231 -23.37 8.45 8.48
C GLU A 231 -23.66 7.27 7.53
N VAL A 232 -23.29 7.42 6.25
CA VAL A 232 -23.55 6.43 5.19
C VAL A 232 -22.34 5.55 4.90
N PHE A 233 -21.14 5.97 5.33
CA PHE A 233 -19.91 5.22 5.17
C PHE A 233 -18.86 5.64 6.18
N ARG A 234 -18.05 4.68 6.63
CA ARG A 234 -16.93 4.91 7.54
C ARG A 234 -15.77 3.99 7.21
N CYS A 235 -14.54 4.51 7.26
CA CYS A 235 -13.33 3.70 7.17
C CYS A 235 -12.22 4.23 8.08
N LEU A 236 -11.27 3.34 8.39
CA LEU A 236 -9.99 3.76 8.96
C LEU A 236 -9.11 4.36 7.87
N VAL A 237 -8.31 5.35 8.24
CA VAL A 237 -7.38 6.04 7.35
C VAL A 237 -5.98 6.13 7.96
N SER A 238 -4.99 6.46 7.15
CA SER A 238 -3.68 6.92 7.63
C SER A 238 -3.46 8.33 7.12
N THR A 239 -3.32 9.30 8.02
CA THR A 239 -3.09 10.70 7.67
C THR A 239 -1.60 11.05 7.73
N GLY A 240 -1.28 12.32 7.48
CA GLY A 240 0.06 12.89 7.58
C GLY A 240 0.66 12.65 8.95
N LYS A 241 1.94 12.28 8.98
CA LYS A 241 2.63 12.10 10.25
C LYS A 241 2.74 13.44 10.97
N HIS A 242 2.43 13.43 12.25
CA HIS A 242 2.74 14.53 13.15
C HIS A 242 4.08 14.22 13.81
N TYR A 243 5.07 15.09 13.61
CA TYR A 243 6.27 15.09 14.44
C TYR A 243 6.62 16.50 14.86
N VAL A 244 7.10 16.55 16.09
CA VAL A 244 7.81 17.69 16.63
C VAL A 244 9.29 17.47 16.36
N LYS A 245 9.92 18.36 15.59
CA LYS A 245 11.37 18.42 15.43
C LYS A 245 11.87 19.64 16.20
N ASP A 246 12.79 19.45 17.14
CA ASP A 246 13.39 20.53 17.94
C ASP A 246 12.34 21.40 18.68
N GLY A 247 11.28 20.78 19.19
CA GLY A 247 10.19 21.49 19.87
C GLY A 247 9.20 22.21 18.94
N GLN A 248 9.39 22.16 17.61
CA GLN A 248 8.50 22.77 16.62
C GLN A 248 7.74 21.73 15.79
N TRP A 249 6.48 22.04 15.48
CA TRP A 249 5.65 21.24 14.59
C TRP A 249 6.21 21.27 13.17
N VAL A 250 6.46 20.10 12.58
CA VAL A 250 6.83 20.02 11.17
C VAL A 250 5.55 20.01 10.34
N GLU A 251 5.08 21.19 9.93
CA GLU A 251 3.86 21.34 9.13
C GLU A 251 3.94 20.59 7.79
N ALA A 252 5.13 20.47 7.21
CA ALA A 252 5.36 19.96 5.85
C ALA A 252 4.88 18.52 5.59
N GLN A 253 4.59 17.73 6.63
CA GLN A 253 4.13 16.34 6.49
C GLN A 253 2.84 16.05 7.25
N SER A 254 2.19 17.10 7.78
CA SER A 254 0.91 17.03 8.47
C SER A 254 -0.27 17.12 7.50
N THR A 255 -1.35 16.41 7.80
CA THR A 255 -2.62 16.66 7.10
C THR A 255 -3.22 17.95 7.65
N PRO A 256 -3.59 18.92 6.79
CA PRO A 256 -4.06 20.23 7.26
C PRO A 256 -5.42 20.12 7.95
N VAL A 257 -5.60 20.86 9.04
CA VAL A 257 -6.91 21.06 9.69
C VAL A 257 -7.65 22.15 8.93
N ILE A 258 -8.57 21.74 8.06
CA ILE A 258 -9.28 22.62 7.14
C ILE A 258 -10.70 22.11 6.88
N THR A 259 -11.56 23.01 6.43
CA THR A 259 -12.74 22.61 5.66
C THR A 259 -12.62 23.14 4.24
N ALA A 260 -12.63 22.25 3.26
CA ALA A 260 -12.46 22.59 1.86
C ALA A 260 -13.35 21.70 0.98
N PRO A 261 -13.71 22.13 -0.24
CA PRO A 261 -14.30 21.23 -1.22
C PRO A 261 -13.25 20.28 -1.80
N ILE A 262 -13.69 19.07 -2.18
CA ILE A 262 -12.94 18.25 -3.13
C ILE A 262 -12.99 18.96 -4.49
N TRP A 263 -11.84 19.50 -4.91
CA TRP A 263 -11.75 20.36 -6.08
C TRP A 263 -11.29 19.61 -7.34
N SER A 264 -10.68 18.43 -7.20
CA SER A 264 -10.28 17.61 -8.35
C SER A 264 -10.30 16.13 -7.98
N LYS A 265 -10.67 15.29 -8.95
CA LYS A 265 -10.62 13.83 -8.84
C LYS A 265 -9.97 13.20 -10.06
N ARG A 266 -9.21 12.11 -9.86
CA ARG A 266 -8.53 11.33 -10.90
C ARG A 266 -8.62 9.82 -10.62
N LEU A 267 -8.90 9.00 -11.62
CA LEU A 267 -8.92 7.54 -11.48
C LEU A 267 -7.57 6.97 -11.07
N THR A 268 -6.50 7.57 -11.56
CA THR A 268 -5.13 7.22 -11.20
C THR A 268 -4.23 8.45 -11.16
N ARG A 269 -3.16 8.37 -10.37
CA ARG A 269 -2.09 9.36 -10.30
C ARG A 269 -0.76 8.65 -10.06
N HIS A 270 0.28 9.14 -10.70
CA HIS A 270 1.65 8.91 -10.31
C HIS A 270 2.01 9.89 -9.22
N MET A 271 2.18 9.39 -8.00
CA MET A 271 2.62 10.22 -6.90
C MET A 271 4.13 10.02 -6.72
N GLN A 272 4.87 11.12 -6.67
CA GLN A 272 6.31 11.16 -6.42
C GLN A 272 6.66 12.26 -5.41
N GLY A 273 7.72 12.07 -4.63
CA GLY A 273 8.23 13.10 -3.73
C GLY A 273 9.40 12.64 -2.87
N GLY A 274 9.86 13.51 -1.97
CA GLY A 274 11.02 13.27 -1.11
C GLY A 274 12.34 13.77 -1.70
N SER A 275 13.46 13.30 -1.14
CA SER A 275 14.82 13.68 -1.57
C SER A 275 15.50 12.55 -2.34
N ALA A 276 16.68 12.80 -2.90
CA ALA A 276 17.48 11.76 -3.56
C ALA A 276 17.81 10.55 -2.64
N THR A 277 17.79 10.73 -1.32
CA THR A 277 18.13 9.69 -0.32
C THR A 277 16.92 9.12 0.43
N ALA A 278 15.75 9.76 0.32
CA ALA A 278 14.52 9.37 1.00
C ALA A 278 13.29 9.65 0.13
N GLY A 279 13.43 9.39 -1.17
CA GLY A 279 12.41 9.58 -2.19
C GLY A 279 11.42 8.43 -2.22
N TRP A 280 10.24 8.72 -2.74
CA TRP A 280 9.22 7.72 -3.02
C TRP A 280 8.64 8.00 -4.41
N ASP A 281 8.34 6.91 -5.11
CA ASP A 281 7.94 6.92 -6.51
C ASP A 281 6.90 5.82 -6.72
N ILE A 282 5.63 6.22 -6.79
CA ILE A 282 4.48 5.30 -6.68
C ILE A 282 3.56 5.52 -7.87
N PRO A 283 3.72 4.74 -8.96
CA PRO A 283 2.82 4.82 -10.10
C PRO A 283 1.51 4.09 -9.81
N GLY A 284 0.44 4.51 -10.48
CA GLY A 284 -0.85 3.81 -10.44
C GLY A 284 -1.66 3.99 -9.16
N VAL A 285 -1.46 5.08 -8.41
CA VAL A 285 -2.23 5.38 -7.18
C VAL A 285 -3.70 5.56 -7.53
N PRO A 286 -4.61 4.71 -7.03
CA PRO A 286 -5.98 4.67 -7.52
C PRO A 286 -6.92 5.63 -6.77
N PHE A 287 -7.95 6.11 -7.48
CA PHE A 287 -9.11 6.83 -6.94
C PHE A 287 -8.75 8.03 -6.06
N VAL A 288 -8.12 9.02 -6.68
CA VAL A 288 -7.56 10.20 -6.00
C VAL A 288 -8.58 11.34 -5.95
N SER A 289 -8.81 11.91 -4.77
CA SER A 289 -9.70 13.05 -4.53
C SER A 289 -8.97 14.17 -3.78
N PHE A 290 -8.59 15.23 -4.50
CA PHE A 290 -7.82 16.37 -3.98
C PHE A 290 -8.72 17.37 -3.25
N PHE A 291 -8.23 17.86 -2.12
CA PHE A 291 -8.97 18.83 -1.29
C PHE A 291 -8.12 20.02 -0.83
N SER A 292 -6.81 20.01 -1.04
CA SER A 292 -5.91 21.10 -0.65
C SER A 292 -5.02 21.53 -1.80
N SER A 293 -4.63 22.80 -1.81
CA SER A 293 -3.73 23.39 -2.81
C SER A 293 -2.30 22.87 -2.71
N ASN A 294 -1.90 22.35 -1.54
CA ASN A 294 -0.59 21.71 -1.35
C ASN A 294 -0.53 20.27 -1.93
N GLY A 295 -1.58 19.81 -2.61
CA GLY A 295 -1.66 18.48 -3.22
C GLY A 295 -2.19 17.39 -2.29
N ALA A 296 -2.61 17.71 -1.05
CA ALA A 296 -3.22 16.71 -0.18
C ALA A 296 -4.55 16.17 -0.76
N ALA A 297 -4.67 14.85 -0.73
CA ALA A 297 -5.78 14.11 -1.31
C ALA A 297 -6.18 12.90 -0.45
N VAL A 298 -7.43 12.47 -0.62
CA VAL A 298 -7.88 11.13 -0.20
C VAL A 298 -7.59 10.17 -1.37
N HIS A 299 -6.93 9.05 -1.12
CA HIS A 299 -6.67 8.05 -2.17
C HIS A 299 -6.44 6.64 -1.61
N GLY A 300 -6.44 5.65 -2.52
CA GLY A 300 -6.13 4.28 -2.19
C GLY A 300 -4.64 4.07 -1.95
N ALA A 301 -4.28 3.31 -0.92
CA ALA A 301 -2.91 2.91 -0.65
C ALA A 301 -2.78 1.39 -0.71
N PHE A 302 -2.07 0.88 -1.72
CA PHE A 302 -1.75 -0.55 -1.86
C PHE A 302 -0.41 -0.93 -1.22
N TRP A 303 0.42 0.05 -0.84
CA TRP A 303 1.76 -0.17 -0.28
C TRP A 303 1.80 -0.29 1.26
N HIS A 304 0.65 -0.21 1.93
CA HIS A 304 0.52 -0.52 3.36
C HIS A 304 -0.90 -0.81 3.79
N ASN A 305 -1.05 -1.42 4.98
CA ASN A 305 -2.33 -1.66 5.64
C ASN A 305 -2.39 -1.07 7.06
N HIS A 306 -1.64 0.00 7.33
CA HIS A 306 -1.58 0.69 8.64
C HIS A 306 -2.73 1.67 8.91
N PHE A 307 -3.92 1.42 8.35
CA PHE A 307 -5.08 2.28 8.59
C PHE A 307 -5.43 2.31 10.08
N GLY A 308 -5.79 3.48 10.59
CA GLY A 308 -5.93 3.76 12.03
C GLY A 308 -4.66 4.35 12.67
N GLN A 309 -3.65 4.73 11.88
CA GLN A 309 -2.39 5.35 12.34
C GLN A 309 -1.83 6.36 11.31
N PRO A 310 -1.25 7.49 11.76
CA PRO A 310 -0.57 8.43 10.87
C PRO A 310 0.67 7.83 10.20
N ARG A 311 0.81 8.01 8.88
CA ARG A 311 1.94 7.46 8.10
C ARG A 311 2.37 8.29 6.89
N THR A 312 1.53 9.19 6.40
CA THR A 312 1.73 9.83 5.10
C THR A 312 2.54 11.12 5.21
N ALA A 313 2.79 11.77 4.08
CA ALA A 313 3.36 13.10 4.00
C ALA A 313 2.30 14.21 3.84
N GLY A 314 1.04 13.95 4.20
CA GLY A 314 -0.06 14.93 4.17
C GLY A 314 -1.37 14.40 3.60
N CYS A 315 -1.31 13.41 2.70
CA CYS A 315 -2.49 12.73 2.15
C CYS A 315 -3.24 11.91 3.20
N ILE A 316 -4.49 11.57 2.88
CA ILE A 316 -5.34 10.67 3.67
C ILE A 316 -5.42 9.34 2.92
N ASN A 317 -4.62 8.38 3.35
CA ASN A 317 -4.60 7.05 2.75
C ASN A 317 -5.74 6.20 3.31
N CYS A 318 -6.46 5.51 2.45
CA CYS A 318 -7.44 4.49 2.82
C CYS A 318 -7.23 3.23 1.97
N SER A 319 -8.00 2.16 2.23
CA SER A 319 -7.94 0.97 1.39
C SER A 319 -8.38 1.32 -0.05
N PRO A 320 -7.83 0.67 -1.09
CA PRO A 320 -8.25 0.95 -2.48
C PRO A 320 -9.77 0.83 -2.70
N GLU A 321 -10.42 -0.09 -1.98
CA GLU A 321 -11.88 -0.25 -1.99
C GLU A 321 -12.61 0.93 -1.36
N ALA A 322 -12.16 1.41 -0.19
CA ALA A 322 -12.71 2.61 0.44
C ALA A 322 -12.48 3.86 -0.43
N ALA A 323 -11.31 4.00 -1.03
CA ALA A 323 -10.99 5.09 -1.93
C ALA A 323 -11.93 5.10 -3.15
N ARG A 324 -12.20 3.94 -3.74
CA ARG A 324 -13.18 3.80 -4.83
C ARG A 324 -14.58 4.23 -4.40
N TRP A 325 -15.02 3.79 -3.22
CA TRP A 325 -16.33 4.19 -2.69
C TRP A 325 -16.41 5.71 -2.52
N ILE A 326 -15.43 6.32 -1.85
CA ILE A 326 -15.35 7.78 -1.62
C ILE A 326 -15.31 8.53 -2.96
N PHE A 327 -14.50 8.06 -3.90
CA PHE A 327 -14.38 8.64 -5.23
C PHE A 327 -15.71 8.63 -5.98
N ARG A 328 -16.49 7.55 -5.89
CA ARG A 328 -17.81 7.47 -6.56
C ARG A 328 -18.88 8.28 -5.83
N TRP A 329 -18.80 8.40 -4.51
CA TRP A 329 -19.82 9.10 -3.73
C TRP A 329 -19.64 10.63 -3.74
N THR A 330 -18.40 11.12 -3.86
CA THR A 330 -18.09 12.56 -3.82
C THR A 330 -18.27 13.26 -5.16
N LEU A 331 -18.52 14.57 -5.12
CA LEU A 331 -18.46 15.48 -6.27
C LEU A 331 -17.05 16.08 -6.40
N PRO A 332 -16.62 16.49 -7.63
CA PRO A 332 -17.37 16.46 -8.90
C PRO A 332 -17.53 15.05 -9.45
N GLU A 333 -18.57 14.73 -10.22
CA GLU A 333 -18.63 13.44 -10.92
C GLU A 333 -17.49 13.33 -11.96
N VAL A 334 -17.04 12.10 -12.25
CA VAL A 334 -15.93 11.86 -13.17
C VAL A 334 -16.41 10.97 -14.32
N ASP A 335 -16.29 11.48 -15.54
CA ASP A 335 -16.50 10.69 -16.74
C ASP A 335 -15.42 9.62 -16.88
N TYR A 336 -15.81 8.45 -17.41
CA TYR A 336 -14.90 7.31 -17.58
C TYR A 336 -13.65 7.67 -18.38
N MET A 337 -13.85 8.40 -19.47
CA MET A 337 -12.79 9.06 -20.21
C MET A 337 -13.07 10.57 -20.20
N PRO A 338 -12.11 11.41 -19.78
CA PRO A 338 -10.70 11.11 -19.61
C PRO A 338 -10.33 10.52 -18.24
N GLY A 339 -11.29 10.23 -17.35
CA GLY A 339 -10.99 9.64 -16.03
C GLY A 339 -10.52 10.65 -14.98
N PHE A 340 -10.78 11.94 -15.21
CA PHE A 340 -10.57 13.00 -14.24
C PHE A 340 -11.63 14.09 -14.37
N ALA A 341 -11.86 14.82 -13.28
CA ALA A 341 -12.70 16.01 -13.27
C ALA A 341 -12.13 17.05 -12.30
N ASN A 342 -12.33 18.32 -12.62
CA ASN A 342 -12.07 19.44 -11.71
C ASN A 342 -13.43 20.10 -11.43
N SER A 343 -13.70 20.42 -10.18
CA SER A 343 -14.91 21.16 -9.84
C SER A 343 -14.68 22.66 -10.08
N PRO A 344 -15.61 23.37 -10.74
CA PRO A 344 -15.63 24.82 -10.64
C PRO A 344 -15.86 25.21 -9.18
N TRP A 345 -15.20 26.28 -8.72
CA TRP A 345 -15.38 26.81 -7.38
C TRP A 345 -16.81 27.39 -7.21
N PRO A 346 -17.50 27.21 -6.06
CA PRO A 346 -17.11 26.48 -4.84
C PRO A 346 -17.53 24.99 -4.84
N GLY A 347 -17.82 24.41 -6.00
CA GLY A 347 -18.37 23.06 -6.14
C GLY A 347 -17.48 21.94 -5.61
N GLY A 348 -18.09 20.77 -5.45
CA GLY A 348 -17.46 19.57 -4.91
C GLY A 348 -17.98 19.20 -3.53
N THR A 349 -17.81 17.96 -3.12
CA THR A 349 -18.20 17.52 -1.77
C THR A 349 -17.25 18.14 -0.75
N ARG A 350 -17.80 18.72 0.33
CA ARG A 350 -16.98 19.27 1.41
C ARG A 350 -16.29 18.16 2.19
N ILE A 351 -15.04 18.38 2.54
CA ILE A 351 -14.27 17.60 3.49
C ILE A 351 -13.84 18.51 4.65
N GLN A 352 -14.18 18.09 5.86
CA GLN A 352 -13.86 18.74 7.12
C GLN A 352 -12.86 17.88 7.86
N ILE A 353 -11.66 18.40 8.07
CA ILE A 353 -10.56 17.71 8.74
C ILE A 353 -10.39 18.34 10.12
N GLU A 354 -10.54 17.52 11.13
CA GLU A 354 -10.56 17.94 12.53
C GLU A 354 -9.41 17.28 13.29
N PRO A 355 -8.78 17.99 14.24
CA PRO A 355 -7.76 17.38 15.09
C PRO A 355 -8.31 16.18 15.88
N GLY A 356 -9.60 16.21 16.24
CA GLY A 356 -10.22 15.26 17.15
C GLY A 356 -9.85 15.52 18.61
N VAL A 357 -10.55 14.87 19.53
CA VAL A 357 -10.20 14.80 20.96
C VAL A 357 -9.88 13.34 21.25
N ALA A 358 -8.75 13.08 21.90
CA ALA A 358 -8.26 11.73 22.18
C ALA A 358 -9.04 11.03 23.31
#